data_AF-A0A2E4JW14-F1
#
_entry.id   AF-A0A2E4JW14-F1
#
_cell.length_a   1.000
_cell.length_b   1.000
_cell.length_c   1.000
_cell.angle_alpha   90.00
_cell.angle_beta   90.00
_cell.angle_gamma   90.00
#
_symmetry.space_group_name_H-M   'P 1'
#
loop_
_entity.id
_entity.type
_entity.pdbx_description
1 polymer ?
#
loop_
_entity_poly.entity_id
_entity_poly.type
_entity_poly.pdbx_seq_one_letter_code
_entity_poly.pdbx_strand_id
1 'polypeptide(L)'
;MCIILETVVYKQGYPNKNVKFQCNIGAKGKFIRLVSGSLGVLVGIVLSSFLFFSGAELSTLWIAPASLIGGGAFAMFEGWSGWCVARALGFWTPI
;
A
#
# COMPACT_ATOMS: atom_id res chain seq x y z
N MET A 1 5.51 12.98 5.06
CA MET A 1 6.09 14.24 4.55
C MET A 1 6.20 14.17 3.02
N CYS A 2 5.09 14.42 2.31
CA CYS A 2 5.00 14.58 0.85
C CYS A 2 3.71 15.38 0.53
N ILE A 3 3.33 16.29 1.45
CA ILE A 3 2.05 17.02 1.39
C ILE A 3 2.25 18.55 1.33
N ILE A 4 3.46 19.09 1.57
CA ILE A 4 3.61 20.56 1.66
C ILE A 4 4.50 21.18 0.57
N LEU A 5 5.17 20.43 -0.32
CA LEU A 5 6.16 21.04 -1.24
C LEU A 5 5.73 21.22 -2.72
N GLU A 6 4.56 20.75 -3.16
CA GLU A 6 4.22 20.75 -4.60
C GLU A 6 2.79 21.21 -4.92
N THR A 7 2.35 22.36 -4.40
CA THR A 7 1.18 23.05 -4.98
C THR A 7 1.46 23.67 -6.36
N VAL A 8 2.66 23.49 -6.96
CA VAL A 8 3.11 24.32 -8.10
C VAL A 8 3.68 23.55 -9.32
N VAL A 9 4.00 22.25 -9.28
CA VAL A 9 4.83 21.66 -10.37
C VAL A 9 4.08 20.74 -11.35
N TYR A 10 3.47 21.40 -12.35
CA TYR A 10 3.54 21.09 -13.78
C TYR A 10 3.49 19.62 -14.28
N LYS A 11 2.50 19.36 -15.16
CA LYS A 11 2.67 18.66 -16.44
C LYS A 11 4.12 18.74 -16.97
N GLN A 12 4.90 17.65 -17.02
CA GLN A 12 6.01 17.49 -17.99
C GLN A 12 6.62 16.09 -17.91
N GLY A 13 6.96 15.49 -19.06
CA GLY A 13 8.00 14.47 -19.11
C GLY A 13 9.35 15.00 -18.60
N TYR A 14 10.35 14.13 -18.49
CA TYR A 14 11.75 14.34 -18.93
C TYR A 14 12.71 13.31 -18.30
N PRO A 15 13.81 12.97 -19.00
CA PRO A 15 14.65 11.80 -18.82
C PRO A 15 15.75 11.98 -17.74
N ASN A 16 16.26 10.83 -17.29
CA ASN A 16 17.52 10.62 -16.57
C ASN A 16 17.73 11.39 -15.25
N LYS A 17 17.35 10.77 -14.12
CA LYS A 17 17.84 11.14 -12.78
C LYS A 17 17.73 9.94 -11.82
N ASN A 18 18.83 9.67 -11.12
CA ASN A 18 19.05 8.64 -10.09
C ASN A 18 17.76 8.08 -9.47
N VAL A 19 17.58 6.76 -9.50
CA VAL A 19 16.35 6.05 -9.10
C VAL A 19 16.10 6.19 -7.59
N LYS A 20 15.60 7.35 -7.18
CA LYS A 20 14.80 7.52 -5.96
C LYS A 20 13.35 7.31 -6.38
N PHE A 21 12.60 6.50 -5.63
CA PHE A 21 11.17 6.24 -5.87
C PHE A 21 10.44 7.54 -6.22
N GLN A 22 10.19 7.77 -7.51
CA GLN A 22 9.49 8.99 -7.94
C GLN A 22 8.04 8.89 -7.48
N CYS A 23 7.54 10.00 -6.95
CA CYS A 23 6.13 10.12 -6.59
C CYS A 23 5.30 9.95 -7.87
N ASN A 24 4.50 8.88 -7.93
CA ASN A 24 3.71 8.49 -9.12
C ASN A 24 2.19 8.46 -8.81
N ILE A 25 1.80 8.92 -7.62
CA ILE A 25 0.43 8.85 -7.14
C ILE A 25 -0.06 10.22 -6.68
N GLY A 26 -1.29 10.59 -7.04
CA GLY A 26 -1.92 11.81 -6.55
C GLY A 26 -2.31 11.71 -5.06
N ALA A 27 -2.53 12.84 -4.40
CA ALA A 27 -2.89 12.91 -2.98
C ALA A 27 -4.15 12.06 -2.63
N LYS A 28 -5.12 11.98 -3.54
CA LYS A 28 -6.32 11.15 -3.37
C LYS A 28 -5.99 9.65 -3.43
N GLY A 29 -5.27 9.20 -4.46
CA GLY A 29 -4.83 7.82 -4.59
C GLY A 29 -3.92 7.37 -3.44
N LYS A 30 -3.09 8.28 -2.91
CA LYS A 30 -2.28 8.07 -1.70
C LYS A 30 -3.14 7.74 -0.49
N PHE A 31 -4.16 8.55 -0.22
CA PHE A 31 -5.05 8.36 0.92
C PHE A 31 -5.81 7.04 0.81
N ILE A 32 -6.39 6.76 -0.36
CA ILE A 32 -7.16 5.53 -0.59
C ILE A 32 -6.28 4.30 -0.36
N ARG A 33 -5.05 4.28 -0.89
CA ARG A 33 -4.12 3.15 -0.73
C ARG A 33 -3.68 2.96 0.72
N LEU A 34 -3.43 4.04 1.43
CA LEU A 34 -3.05 4.00 2.85
C LEU A 34 -4.20 3.47 3.71
N VAL A 35 -5.43 3.93 3.45
CA VAL A 35 -6.64 3.47 4.16
C VAL A 35 -6.95 2.02 3.84
N SER A 36 -6.89 1.60 2.56
CA SER A 36 -7.14 0.21 2.19
C SER A 36 -6.09 -0.74 2.78
N GLY A 37 -4.81 -0.34 2.82
CA GLY A 37 -3.76 -1.10 3.49
C GLY A 37 -3.98 -1.19 5.00
N SER A 38 -4.36 -0.08 5.63
CA SER A 38 -4.68 -0.05 7.07
C SER A 38 -5.85 -0.97 7.41
N LEU A 39 -6.92 -0.94 6.60
CA LEU A 39 -8.06 -1.84 6.76
C LEU A 39 -7.66 -3.30 6.57
N GLY A 40 -6.81 -3.61 5.59
CA GLY A 40 -6.29 -4.96 5.37
C GLY A 40 -5.51 -5.50 6.57
N VAL A 41 -4.66 -4.68 7.18
CA VAL A 41 -3.94 -5.03 8.41
C VAL A 41 -4.90 -5.22 9.59
N LEU A 42 -5.87 -4.31 9.77
CA LEU A 42 -6.87 -4.43 10.84
C LEU A 42 -7.68 -5.72 10.72
N VAL A 43 -8.15 -6.06 9.52
CA VAL A 43 -8.86 -7.33 9.26
C VAL A 43 -7.95 -8.53 9.53
N GLY A 44 -6.68 -8.47 9.12
CA GLY A 44 -5.69 -9.51 9.41
C GLY A 44 -5.49 -9.74 10.91
N ILE A 45 -5.42 -8.67 11.71
CA ILE A 45 -5.28 -8.75 13.17
C ILE A 45 -6.54 -9.34 13.82
N VAL A 46 -7.73 -8.90 13.41
CA VAL A 46 -9.00 -9.43 13.93
C VAL A 46 -9.12 -10.92 13.61
N LEU A 47 -8.81 -11.30 12.37
CA LEU A 47 -8.84 -12.69 11.94
C LEU A 47 -7.82 -13.54 12.70
N SER A 48 -6.59 -13.04 12.89
CA SER A 48 -5.57 -13.73 13.68
C SER A 48 -5.99 -13.92 15.14
N SER A 49 -6.68 -12.93 15.72
CA SER A 49 -7.20 -13.02 17.09
C SER A 49 -8.29 -14.10 17.19
N PHE A 50 -9.21 -14.14 16.22
CA PHE A 50 -10.25 -15.17 16.15
C PHE A 50 -9.67 -16.58 16.02
N LEU A 51 -8.66 -16.76 15.17
CA LEU A 51 -7.98 -18.05 14.99
C LEU A 51 -7.24 -18.49 16.25
N PHE A 52 -6.66 -17.55 17.00
CA PHE A 52 -6.01 -17.83 18.28
C PHE A 52 -7.02 -18.34 19.32
N PHE A 53 -8.20 -17.70 19.44
CA PHE A 53 -9.26 -18.16 20.34
C PHE A 53 -9.88 -19.50 19.92
N SER A 54 -9.90 -19.79 18.62
CA SER A 54 -10.42 -21.06 18.09
C SER A 54 -9.49 -22.25 18.35
N GLY A 55 -8.28 -22.05 18.91
CA GLY A 55 -7.30 -23.11 19.10
C GLY A 55 -6.86 -23.75 17.77
N ALA A 56 -6.90 -22.98 16.69
CA ALA A 56 -6.62 -23.51 15.36
C ALA A 56 -5.17 -23.99 15.26
N GLU A 57 -4.98 -25.25 14.87
CA GLU A 57 -3.66 -25.84 14.65
C GLU A 57 -2.84 -25.00 13.67
N LEU A 58 -1.51 -25.05 13.83
CA LEU A 58 -0.52 -24.31 13.04
C LEU A 58 -0.40 -24.84 11.60
N SER A 59 -1.53 -24.94 10.89
CA SER A 59 -1.66 -25.39 9.50
C SER A 59 -1.78 -24.21 8.54
N THR A 60 -2.06 -24.49 7.26
CA THR A 60 -2.35 -23.54 6.14
C THR A 60 -3.29 -22.38 6.53
N LEU A 61 -4.10 -22.54 7.58
CA LEU A 61 -4.96 -21.50 8.13
C LEU A 61 -4.22 -20.21 8.54
N TRP A 62 -2.96 -20.31 8.97
CA TRP A 62 -2.14 -19.15 9.35
C TRP A 62 -1.58 -18.37 8.14
N ILE A 63 -1.60 -18.95 6.94
CA ILE A 63 -1.20 -18.25 5.71
C ILE A 63 -2.20 -17.14 5.37
N ALA A 64 -3.48 -17.31 5.71
CA ALA A 64 -4.51 -16.29 5.50
C ALA A 64 -4.25 -14.98 6.29
N PRO A 65 -4.11 -14.98 7.64
CA PRO A 65 -3.79 -13.77 8.37
C PRO A 65 -2.39 -13.22 8.01
N ALA A 66 -1.40 -14.09 7.75
CA ALA A 66 -0.06 -13.65 7.36
C ALA A 66 -0.05 -12.89 6.02
N SER A 67 -0.78 -13.40 5.01
CA SER A 67 -0.91 -12.74 3.71
C SER A 67 -1.74 -11.45 3.77
N LEU A 68 -2.78 -11.39 4.60
CA LEU A 68 -3.56 -10.17 4.85
C LEU A 68 -2.71 -9.07 5.50
N ILE A 69 -1.96 -9.41 6.55
CA ILE A 69 -1.08 -8.47 7.24
C ILE A 69 0.06 -8.03 6.32
N GLY A 70 0.72 -8.98 5.63
CA GLY A 70 1.79 -8.69 4.69
C GLY A 70 1.35 -7.84 3.51
N GLY A 71 0.23 -8.20 2.87
CA GLY A 71 -0.36 -7.44 1.77
C GLY A 71 -0.87 -6.06 2.19
N GLY A 72 -1.49 -5.96 3.37
CA GLY A 72 -1.92 -4.70 3.95
C GLY A 72 -0.75 -3.75 4.28
N ALA A 73 0.31 -4.28 4.89
CA ALA A 73 1.52 -3.53 5.19
C ALA A 73 2.24 -3.05 3.91
N PHE A 74 2.26 -3.89 2.86
CA PHE A 74 2.80 -3.50 1.56
C PHE A 74 2.00 -2.34 0.93
N ALA A 75 0.66 -2.39 0.98
CA ALA A 75 -0.18 -1.29 0.50
C ALA A 75 0.03 0.02 1.30
N MET A 76 0.28 -0.09 2.62
CA MET A 76 0.64 1.08 3.44
C MET A 76 2.00 1.66 3.03
N PHE A 77 3.00 0.82 2.73
CA PHE A 77 4.32 1.26 2.27
C PHE A 77 4.26 2.00 0.93
N GLU A 78 3.50 1.47 -0.04
CA GLU A 78 3.26 2.14 -1.32
C GLU A 78 2.58 3.51 -1.13
N GLY A 79 1.56 3.57 -0.26
CA GLY A 79 0.91 4.84 0.09
C GLY A 79 1.86 5.83 0.77
N TRP A 80 2.69 5.37 1.71
CA TRP A 80 3.58 6.25 2.47
C TRP A 80 4.68 6.86 1.60
N SER A 81 5.35 6.04 0.79
CA SER A 81 6.39 6.43 -0.16
C SER A 81 5.87 7.30 -1.32
N GLY A 82 4.56 7.27 -1.58
CA GLY A 82 3.98 7.98 -2.73
C GLY A 82 4.28 7.29 -4.06
N TRP A 83 4.70 6.03 -4.02
CA TRP A 83 5.06 5.23 -5.17
C TRP A 83 4.17 3.99 -5.26
N CYS A 84 3.60 3.78 -6.43
CA CYS A 84 2.76 2.62 -6.71
C CYS A 84 3.41 1.73 -7.77
N VAL A 85 3.60 0.45 -7.44
CA VAL A 85 4.16 -0.55 -8.35
C VAL A 85 3.24 -0.82 -9.53
N ALA A 86 1.92 -0.88 -9.33
CA ALA A 86 0.95 -1.16 -10.39
C ALA A 86 1.03 -0.14 -11.55
N ARG A 87 1.10 1.16 -11.24
CA ARG A 87 1.29 2.19 -12.27
C ARG A 87 2.68 2.14 -12.90
N ALA A 88 3.72 1.76 -12.15
CA ALA A 88 5.07 1.57 -12.69
C ALA A 88 5.15 0.39 -13.66
N LEU A 89 4.34 -0.65 -13.43
CA LEU A 89 4.16 -1.80 -14.32
C LEU A 89 3.21 -1.51 -15.51
N GLY A 90 2.65 -0.31 -15.61
CA GLY A 90 1.75 0.08 -16.70
C GLY A 90 0.28 -0.32 -16.49
N PHE A 91 -0.10 -0.82 -15.31
CA PHE A 91 -1.50 -1.05 -14.99
C PHE A 91 -2.23 0.28 -14.82
N TRP A 92 -3.21 0.51 -15.68
CA TRP A 92 -4.10 1.66 -15.57
C TRP A 92 -4.99 1.50 -14.34
N THR A 93 -4.92 2.46 -13.43
CA THR A 93 -5.77 2.53 -12.24
C THR A 93 -6.50 3.87 -12.28
N PRO A 94 -7.86 3.90 -12.24
CA PRO A 94 -8.64 5.14 -12.35
C PRO A 94 -8.50 6.08 -11.14
N ILE A 95 -7.77 5.62 -10.10
CA ILE A 95 -7.59 6.27 -8.80
C ILE A 95 -6.25 6.97 -8.65
#